data_AF-A0A7S2MNH1-F1
#
_entry.id   AF-A0A7S2MNH1-F1
#
_cell.length_a   1.000
_cell.length_b   1.000
_cell.length_c   1.000
_cell.angle_alpha   90.00
_cell.angle_beta   90.00
_cell.angle_gamma   90.00
#
_symmetry.space_group_name_H-M   'P 1'
#
loop_
_entity.id
_entity.type
_entity.pdbx_description
1 polymer ?
#
loop_
_entity_poly.entity_id
_entity_poly.type
_entity_poly.pdbx_seq_one_letter_code
_entity_poly.pdbx_strand_id
1 'polypeptide(L)'
;MCSCGTSGLLGVTSVARMTTRAAMLVLLAGKGLVTSPHMAAATTPEASTCGLGLSGEGGGSCNAGGVGTAGGQHFPSSLYYAETATRTMKTRSELLTYIESEYAFGVVADLDLMSRDPQEFVWRSWLKKGRIIRVNGRMERERFVLAWDEELELRSSTATRNRSMELSELVLYNRLLIAFCDYSGIAYKIDPETGKTFQRWAIADGNGNEPKPFKGEWATVKGDTIWLGSIGFEWYGPSGDVLHRNAEWVKLIDANGGIRNLNWHPVYQTIRSVTNTTLPGFLWHEAVEWEPVHRLWVMLPRFASSTERYSPGIEHDNTADLLIVADEGFTDIKAMRLEHHDPRFGFTSVKRIPGSPHLFMVLRVHEDGQKHRTQAAIIDLHGVFYTEPPYVEVGDRKFEGLAFL
;
A
#
# COMPACT_ATOMS: atom_id res chain seq x y z
N MET A 1 74.62 -50.86 -5.24
CA MET A 1 73.62 -50.54 -4.21
C MET A 1 72.31 -51.21 -4.62
N CYS A 2 71.82 -52.13 -3.80
CA CYS A 2 70.65 -53.00 -4.06
C CYS A 2 69.32 -52.26 -3.76
N SER A 3 68.12 -52.75 -4.09
CA SER A 3 67.59 -53.57 -5.20
C SER A 3 66.09 -53.79 -4.93
N CYS A 4 65.22 -53.81 -5.96
CA CYS A 4 63.87 -54.42 -5.94
C CYS A 4 62.86 -53.91 -4.85
N GLY A 5 61.55 -54.08 -5.00
CA GLY A 5 60.81 -54.81 -6.04
C GLY A 5 59.32 -54.46 -6.07
N THR A 6 58.52 -55.35 -6.64
CA THR A 6 57.23 -55.04 -7.28
C THR A 6 55.98 -55.46 -6.50
N SER A 7 54.86 -54.84 -6.89
CA SER A 7 53.49 -55.41 -7.03
C SER A 7 52.71 -55.95 -5.81
N GLY A 8 51.48 -55.47 -5.65
CA GLY A 8 50.40 -56.07 -4.84
C GLY A 8 49.06 -55.38 -5.09
N LEU A 9 48.01 -56.12 -5.45
CA LEU A 9 46.69 -55.61 -5.88
C LEU A 9 45.61 -55.72 -4.78
N LEU A 10 44.52 -54.94 -4.96
CA LEU A 10 43.14 -55.14 -4.45
C LEU A 10 42.86 -54.98 -2.95
N GLY A 11 41.79 -54.25 -2.60
CA GLY A 11 41.28 -54.28 -1.21
C GLY A 11 40.24 -53.24 -0.74
N VAL A 12 39.10 -53.10 -1.44
CA VAL A 12 37.80 -52.64 -0.89
C VAL A 12 37.66 -51.22 -0.28
N THR A 13 36.71 -50.49 -0.86
CA THR A 13 36.13 -49.20 -0.45
C THR A 13 35.47 -49.14 0.93
N SER A 14 35.65 -48.03 1.66
CA SER A 14 34.57 -47.38 2.41
C SER A 14 34.92 -45.92 2.75
N VAL A 15 34.22 -44.96 2.16
CA VAL A 15 34.20 -43.56 2.61
C VAL A 15 32.74 -43.16 2.78
N ALA A 16 32.31 -42.95 4.02
CA ALA A 16 30.95 -42.57 4.33
C ALA A 16 30.67 -41.13 3.86
N ARG A 17 29.84 -40.96 2.83
CA ARG A 17 29.20 -39.66 2.53
C ARG A 17 27.95 -39.51 3.37
N MET A 18 28.02 -38.61 4.34
CA MET A 18 26.85 -38.17 5.11
C MET A 18 25.99 -37.29 4.19
N THR A 19 24.83 -37.79 3.75
CA THR A 19 23.87 -37.03 2.92
C THR A 19 22.57 -36.86 3.66
N THR A 20 22.35 -35.68 4.24
CA THR A 20 21.10 -35.34 4.93
C THR A 20 20.05 -34.90 3.91
N ARG A 21 19.25 -35.84 3.40
CA ARG A 21 18.01 -35.52 2.65
C ARG A 21 16.91 -35.17 3.63
N ALA A 22 16.50 -33.90 3.68
CA ALA A 22 15.21 -33.52 4.27
C ALA A 22 14.09 -33.98 3.32
N ALA A 23 13.19 -34.83 3.80
CA ALA A 23 12.04 -35.31 3.04
C ALA A 23 10.84 -34.37 3.23
N MET A 24 10.38 -33.74 2.15
CA MET A 24 9.15 -32.95 2.15
C MET A 24 7.95 -33.90 1.97
N LEU A 25 7.16 -34.08 3.03
CA LEU A 25 6.02 -35.00 3.04
C LEU A 25 4.79 -34.33 2.41
N VAL A 26 4.46 -34.69 1.17
CA VAL A 26 3.21 -34.31 0.52
C VAL A 26 2.10 -35.24 0.96
N LEU A 27 1.16 -34.76 1.79
CA LEU A 27 -0.08 -35.49 2.07
C LEU A 27 -1.12 -35.24 0.98
N LEU A 28 -1.33 -36.24 0.13
CA LEU A 28 -2.54 -36.40 -0.68
C LEU A 28 -3.63 -37.06 0.19
N ALA A 29 -4.70 -36.33 0.49
CA ALA A 29 -5.91 -36.90 1.10
C ALA A 29 -6.96 -37.21 0.01
N GLY A 30 -7.50 -38.43 0.03
CA GLY A 30 -8.34 -38.98 -1.02
C GLY A 30 -9.82 -38.54 -0.98
N LYS A 31 -10.52 -38.85 -2.08
CA LYS A 31 -11.96 -38.64 -2.29
C LYS A 31 -12.81 -39.39 -1.25
N GLY A 32 -13.91 -38.77 -0.82
CA GLY A 32 -15.03 -39.44 -0.15
C GLY A 32 -16.36 -38.91 -0.69
N LEU A 33 -17.06 -39.73 -1.49
CA LEU A 33 -18.48 -39.50 -1.84
C LEU A 33 -19.35 -39.93 -0.66
N VAL A 34 -20.27 -39.08 -0.20
CA VAL A 34 -21.51 -39.51 0.48
C VAL A 34 -22.68 -38.65 -0.03
N THR A 35 -23.83 -39.28 -0.15
CA THR A 35 -25.02 -38.86 -0.91
C THR A 35 -26.01 -37.98 -0.15
N SER A 36 -26.65 -37.05 -0.87
CA SER A 36 -27.87 -36.36 -0.42
C SER A 36 -29.14 -37.21 -0.64
N PRO A 37 -30.21 -36.98 0.14
CA PRO A 37 -31.58 -37.30 -0.27
C PRO A 37 -32.46 -36.04 -0.47
N HIS A 38 -33.42 -36.13 -1.39
CA HIS A 38 -34.44 -35.12 -1.70
C HIS A 38 -35.68 -35.18 -0.78
N MET A 39 -36.38 -34.05 -0.62
CA MET A 39 -37.83 -33.83 -0.89
C MET A 39 -38.09 -32.30 -0.78
N ALA A 40 -38.54 -31.58 -1.82
CA ALA A 40 -39.91 -31.45 -2.34
C ALA A 40 -40.89 -30.74 -1.37
N ALA A 41 -41.83 -29.85 -1.72
CA ALA A 41 -42.11 -28.92 -2.83
C ALA A 41 -43.60 -28.52 -2.69
N ALA A 42 -43.93 -27.22 -2.64
CA ALA A 42 -45.31 -26.67 -2.77
C ALA A 42 -45.18 -25.14 -3.02
N THR A 43 -45.31 -24.64 -4.25
CA THR A 43 -46.53 -24.18 -4.96
C THR A 43 -47.15 -22.86 -4.46
N THR A 44 -47.26 -21.93 -5.42
CA THR A 44 -47.74 -20.54 -5.48
C THR A 44 -49.30 -20.46 -5.50
N PRO A 45 -50.03 -19.32 -5.73
CA PRO A 45 -49.61 -18.05 -6.34
C PRO A 45 -50.29 -16.70 -5.94
N GLU A 46 -49.89 -15.63 -6.66
CA GLU A 46 -50.64 -14.39 -7.04
C GLU A 46 -51.09 -13.36 -5.95
N ALA A 47 -51.30 -12.06 -6.25
CA ALA A 47 -50.79 -11.12 -7.27
C ALA A 47 -51.28 -9.66 -6.97
N SER A 48 -50.64 -8.65 -7.60
CA SER A 48 -51.19 -7.30 -7.92
C SER A 48 -51.62 -6.37 -6.74
N THR A 49 -51.79 -5.04 -6.83
CA THR A 49 -51.38 -4.00 -7.82
C THR A 49 -51.28 -2.62 -7.14
N CYS A 50 -50.55 -1.71 -7.79
CA CYS A 50 -50.56 -0.25 -7.65
C CYS A 50 -51.96 0.42 -7.68
N GLY A 51 -52.06 1.65 -7.15
CA GLY A 51 -53.13 2.60 -7.53
C GLY A 51 -53.38 3.76 -6.55
N LEU A 52 -53.06 5.00 -6.96
CA LEU A 52 -53.45 6.25 -6.28
C LEU A 52 -54.88 6.68 -6.69
N GLY A 53 -55.63 7.37 -5.82
CA GLY A 53 -56.94 7.97 -6.14
C GLY A 53 -57.36 9.08 -5.15
N LEU A 54 -57.87 10.19 -5.69
CA LEU A 54 -58.23 11.45 -4.99
C LEU A 54 -59.76 11.64 -4.82
N SER A 55 -60.16 12.81 -4.27
CA SER A 55 -61.53 13.38 -4.08
C SER A 55 -62.21 13.07 -2.73
N GLY A 56 -63.03 13.94 -2.11
CA GLY A 56 -63.49 15.32 -2.36
C GLY A 56 -64.05 15.93 -1.04
N GLU A 57 -64.69 17.11 -0.90
CA GLU A 57 -65.05 18.26 -1.77
C GLU A 57 -65.08 19.55 -0.89
N GLY A 58 -64.98 20.78 -1.42
CA GLY A 58 -66.13 21.68 -1.68
C GLY A 58 -66.12 22.88 -0.70
N GLY A 59 -66.60 24.11 -0.96
CA GLY A 59 -67.11 24.79 -2.16
C GLY A 59 -67.87 26.09 -1.75
N GLY A 60 -67.76 27.21 -2.49
CA GLY A 60 -68.66 28.38 -2.32
C GLY A 60 -68.04 29.81 -2.30
N SER A 61 -68.59 30.71 -3.13
CA SER A 61 -68.37 32.17 -3.21
C SER A 61 -69.50 32.90 -2.40
N CYS A 62 -69.52 34.18 -2.00
CA CYS A 62 -69.22 35.46 -2.69
C CYS A 62 -68.98 36.67 -1.73
N ASN A 63 -68.56 37.81 -2.30
CA ASN A 63 -68.29 39.14 -1.71
C ASN A 63 -69.31 39.74 -0.69
N ALA A 64 -68.79 40.56 0.27
CA ALA A 64 -69.14 41.99 0.41
C ALA A 64 -68.31 42.76 1.49
N GLY A 65 -67.90 44.00 1.17
CA GLY A 65 -68.00 45.16 2.07
C GLY A 65 -67.06 45.38 3.27
N GLY A 66 -65.96 46.12 3.05
CA GLY A 66 -65.75 47.45 3.67
C GLY A 66 -65.27 47.63 5.13
N VAL A 67 -64.36 48.60 5.28
CA VAL A 67 -63.88 49.26 6.52
C VAL A 67 -62.96 48.40 7.41
N GLY A 68 -61.80 48.95 7.78
CA GLY A 68 -60.73 48.19 8.45
C GLY A 68 -60.20 48.82 9.73
N THR A 69 -59.20 48.17 10.31
CA THR A 69 -58.32 48.68 11.37
C THR A 69 -56.94 48.03 11.26
N ALA A 70 -55.94 48.67 11.86
CA ALA A 70 -54.52 48.39 11.67
C ALA A 70 -54.07 46.94 12.00
N GLY A 71 -53.20 46.40 11.14
CA GLY A 71 -52.37 45.23 11.38
C GLY A 71 -51.12 45.34 10.50
N GLY A 72 -49.92 45.30 11.08
CA GLY A 72 -48.69 45.69 10.39
C GLY A 72 -48.33 44.79 9.21
N GLN A 73 -48.03 45.40 8.05
CA GLN A 73 -47.40 44.68 6.95
C GLN A 73 -45.94 44.38 7.29
N HIS A 74 -45.66 43.14 7.65
CA HIS A 74 -44.31 42.58 7.56
C HIS A 74 -43.93 42.48 6.08
N PHE A 75 -43.16 43.45 5.58
CA PHE A 75 -42.34 43.25 4.39
C PHE A 75 -41.25 42.22 4.74
N PRO A 76 -41.12 41.09 4.02
CA PRO A 76 -39.96 40.23 4.14
C PRO A 76 -38.77 40.90 3.45
N SER A 77 -38.17 41.88 4.11
CA SER A 77 -36.90 42.48 3.71
C SER A 77 -35.75 41.51 4.01
N SER A 78 -35.61 40.44 3.22
CA SER A 78 -34.41 39.61 3.24
C SER A 78 -33.27 40.30 2.48
N LEU A 79 -32.83 41.44 3.01
CA LEU A 79 -31.52 42.05 2.70
C LEU A 79 -30.37 41.31 3.40
N TYR A 80 -30.69 40.22 4.12
CA TYR A 80 -29.75 39.28 4.70
C TYR A 80 -29.54 38.13 3.72
N TYR A 81 -28.29 37.92 3.34
CA TYR A 81 -27.83 36.65 2.79
C TYR A 81 -28.34 35.52 3.70
N ALA A 82 -28.96 34.50 3.10
CA ALA A 82 -29.29 33.28 3.83
C ALA A 82 -28.01 32.71 4.48
N GLU A 83 -28.15 32.24 5.71
CA GLU A 83 -27.05 31.78 6.56
C GLU A 83 -26.01 30.97 5.80
N THR A 84 -24.76 31.39 6.01
CA THR A 84 -23.51 30.67 5.76
C THR A 84 -23.67 29.35 5.00
N ALA A 85 -23.86 29.46 3.68
CA ALA A 85 -23.48 28.36 2.80
C ALA A 85 -21.97 28.18 3.02
N THR A 86 -21.60 27.24 3.89
CA THR A 86 -20.20 26.91 4.19
C THR A 86 -19.59 26.48 2.87
N ARG A 87 -18.91 27.43 2.22
CA ARG A 87 -18.33 27.26 0.90
C ARG A 87 -17.05 26.49 1.10
N THR A 88 -17.21 25.20 1.41
CA THR A 88 -16.15 24.21 1.55
C THR A 88 -15.52 24.04 0.19
N MET A 89 -14.68 25.01 -0.19
CA MET A 89 -13.79 24.87 -1.31
C MET A 89 -12.96 23.62 -1.03
N LYS A 90 -13.00 22.67 -1.97
CA LYS A 90 -12.03 21.58 -2.01
C LYS A 90 -10.68 22.20 -2.35
N THR A 91 -10.01 22.76 -1.34
CA THR A 91 -8.63 23.19 -1.43
C THR A 91 -7.80 21.94 -1.70
N ARG A 92 -7.03 21.98 -2.80
CA ARG A 92 -6.07 20.93 -3.14
C ARG A 92 -4.87 21.07 -2.22
N SER A 93 -4.99 20.56 -0.99
CA SER A 93 -3.96 20.66 0.06
C SER A 93 -2.63 20.07 -0.37
N GLU A 94 -2.66 19.10 -1.29
CA GLU A 94 -1.47 18.52 -1.89
C GLU A 94 -0.69 19.51 -2.76
N LEU A 95 -1.33 20.56 -3.30
CA LEU A 95 -0.69 21.62 -4.08
C LEU A 95 -0.27 22.85 -3.25
N LEU A 96 -0.58 22.87 -1.94
CA LEU A 96 -0.18 23.98 -1.08
C LEU A 96 1.27 23.80 -0.63
N THR A 97 2.07 24.86 -0.74
CA THR A 97 3.40 24.95 -0.15
C THR A 97 3.29 25.67 1.19
N TYR A 98 3.70 25.02 2.29
CA TYR A 98 3.64 25.57 3.63
C TYR A 98 4.71 24.92 4.53
N ILE A 99 5.09 25.60 5.61
CA ILE A 99 6.18 25.19 6.50
C ILE A 99 5.64 25.15 7.93
N GLU A 100 5.46 23.94 8.45
CA GLU A 100 5.16 23.72 9.88
C GLU A 100 6.43 23.43 10.68
N SER A 101 6.33 23.57 11.99
CA SER A 101 7.33 23.09 12.95
C SER A 101 7.27 21.58 13.15
N GLU A 102 6.08 20.99 13.08
CA GLU A 102 5.85 19.55 13.29
C GLU A 102 4.85 19.01 12.25
N TYR A 103 5.04 17.78 11.81
CA TYR A 103 4.06 17.06 10.97
C TYR A 103 3.80 15.68 11.56
N ALA A 104 2.54 15.35 11.83
CA ALA A 104 2.12 14.05 12.32
C ALA A 104 2.10 13.01 11.21
N PHE A 105 2.52 11.79 11.52
CA PHE A 105 2.52 10.66 10.60
C PHE A 105 2.20 9.35 11.34
N GLY A 106 1.82 8.34 10.58
CA GLY A 106 1.64 6.97 11.02
C GLY A 106 2.37 6.00 10.12
N VAL A 107 2.86 4.89 10.70
CA VAL A 107 3.43 3.76 9.97
C VAL A 107 2.71 2.46 10.35
N VAL A 108 2.48 1.58 9.37
CA VAL A 108 1.80 0.29 9.58
C VAL A 108 2.73 -0.90 9.39
N ALA A 109 2.54 -1.90 10.26
CA ALA A 109 3.36 -3.10 10.26
C ALA A 109 2.79 -4.20 9.36
N ASP A 110 3.64 -4.80 8.54
CA ASP A 110 3.42 -6.16 8.08
C ASP A 110 4.14 -7.13 9.05
N LEU A 111 3.41 -8.16 9.47
CA LEU A 111 3.89 -9.20 10.38
C LEU A 111 4.02 -10.57 9.66
N ASP A 112 3.81 -10.62 8.35
CA ASP A 112 3.75 -11.85 7.57
C ASP A 112 2.77 -12.86 8.21
N LEU A 113 3.19 -14.11 8.34
CA LEU A 113 2.47 -15.19 9.01
C LEU A 113 2.22 -14.92 10.51
N MET A 114 3.00 -14.04 11.16
CA MET A 114 2.84 -13.66 12.57
C MET A 114 1.70 -12.66 12.79
N SER A 115 1.05 -12.18 11.72
CA SER A 115 -0.24 -11.50 11.79
C SER A 115 -1.35 -12.39 12.39
N ARG A 116 -1.27 -13.71 12.20
CA ARG A 116 -2.29 -14.68 12.60
C ARG A 116 -2.28 -14.90 14.11
N ASP A 117 -3.41 -14.61 14.76
CA ASP A 117 -3.64 -14.97 16.16
C ASP A 117 -3.61 -16.51 16.37
N PRO A 118 -2.84 -17.05 17.33
CA PRO A 118 -2.71 -18.49 17.51
C PRO A 118 -3.89 -19.17 18.22
N GLN A 119 -4.90 -18.43 18.70
CA GLN A 119 -6.09 -18.98 19.37
C GLN A 119 -7.42 -18.51 18.75
N GLU A 120 -7.57 -17.21 18.47
CA GLU A 120 -8.78 -16.61 17.90
C GLU A 120 -8.74 -16.69 16.36
N PHE A 121 -9.87 -16.52 15.66
CA PHE A 121 -9.89 -16.31 14.19
C PHE A 121 -9.72 -14.83 13.84
N VAL A 122 -8.57 -14.28 14.25
CA VAL A 122 -8.21 -12.86 14.12
C VAL A 122 -6.81 -12.74 13.50
N TRP A 123 -6.62 -11.68 12.73
CA TRP A 123 -5.32 -11.22 12.24
C TRP A 123 -5.05 -9.83 12.78
N ARG A 124 -3.78 -9.54 13.06
CA ARG A 124 -3.34 -8.33 13.74
C ARG A 124 -2.23 -7.62 12.96
N SER A 125 -2.21 -6.30 13.10
CA SER A 125 -1.14 -5.40 12.66
C SER A 125 -1.03 -4.25 13.70
N TRP A 126 -0.15 -3.29 13.47
CA TRP A 126 0.09 -2.15 14.35
C TRP A 126 0.17 -0.86 13.55
N LEU A 127 -0.53 0.18 13.99
CA LEU A 127 -0.30 1.56 13.57
C LEU A 127 0.56 2.24 14.64
N LYS A 128 1.80 2.59 14.30
CA LYS A 128 2.67 3.42 15.16
C LYS A 128 2.56 4.88 14.72
N LYS A 129 2.17 5.77 15.63
CA LYS A 129 2.12 7.21 15.37
C LYS A 129 3.44 7.89 15.76
N GLY A 130 3.74 9.00 15.10
CA GLY A 130 4.89 9.84 15.40
C GLY A 130 4.78 11.20 14.75
N ARG A 131 5.79 12.04 15.01
CA ARG A 131 5.91 13.40 14.47
C ARG A 131 7.32 13.65 13.98
N ILE A 132 7.45 14.22 12.79
CA ILE A 132 8.72 14.82 12.35
C ILE A 132 8.77 16.25 12.87
N ILE A 133 9.83 16.61 13.58
CA ILE A 133 10.02 17.90 14.23
C ILE A 133 11.17 18.63 13.55
N ARG A 134 10.90 19.83 13.04
CA ARG A 134 11.88 20.72 12.43
C ARG A 134 12.71 21.39 13.53
N VAL A 135 14.03 21.12 13.55
CA VAL A 135 14.91 21.58 14.64
C VAL A 135 15.43 23.00 14.41
N ASN A 136 15.73 23.35 13.15
CA ASN A 136 16.43 24.60 12.82
C ASN A 136 15.48 25.60 12.12
N GLY A 137 15.68 26.89 12.37
CA GLY A 137 14.93 27.97 11.71
C GLY A 137 15.36 28.21 10.26
N ARG A 138 14.56 28.99 9.51
CA ARG A 138 14.69 29.25 8.04
C ARG A 138 16.05 29.78 7.55
N MET A 139 16.98 30.13 8.44
CA MET A 139 18.29 30.71 8.13
C MET A 139 19.41 29.65 8.06
N GLU A 140 19.14 28.41 8.49
CA GLU A 140 20.10 27.30 8.49
C GLU A 140 19.61 26.19 7.54
N ARG A 141 20.49 25.23 7.19
CA ARG A 141 20.07 24.02 6.47
C ARG A 141 19.02 23.30 7.30
N GLU A 142 17.86 23.04 6.69
CA GLU A 142 16.75 22.37 7.38
C GLU A 142 17.22 21.03 7.97
N ARG A 143 16.74 20.72 9.17
CA ARG A 143 17.02 19.47 9.89
C ARG A 143 15.77 19.02 10.60
N PHE A 144 15.57 17.71 10.63
CA PHE A 144 14.43 17.08 11.26
C PHE A 144 14.87 15.97 12.21
N VAL A 145 14.11 15.80 13.29
CA VAL A 145 14.17 14.64 14.19
C VAL A 145 12.82 13.97 14.25
N LEU A 146 12.80 12.67 14.55
CA LEU A 146 11.57 11.91 14.71
C LEU A 146 11.25 11.77 16.20
N ALA A 147 10.02 12.11 16.58
CA ALA A 147 9.42 11.77 17.86
C ALA A 147 8.37 10.67 17.65
N TRP A 148 8.29 9.74 18.60
CA TRP A 148 7.33 8.62 18.56
C TRP A 148 6.24 8.84 19.60
N ASP A 149 5.00 8.59 19.18
CA ASP A 149 3.80 8.70 20.02
C ASP A 149 3.30 7.27 20.32
N GLU A 150 1.97 7.06 20.35
CA GLU A 150 1.38 5.75 20.69
C GLU A 150 1.40 4.72 19.55
N GLU A 151 1.34 3.43 19.92
CA GLU A 151 1.10 2.31 19.02
C GLU A 151 -0.30 1.74 19.25
N LEU A 152 -1.10 1.62 18.18
CA LEU A 152 -2.47 1.10 18.20
C LEU A 152 -2.52 -0.27 17.53
N GLU A 153 -3.11 -1.27 18.20
CA GLU A 153 -3.33 -2.60 17.62
C GLU A 153 -4.46 -2.54 16.59
N LEU A 154 -4.18 -2.99 15.37
CA LEU A 154 -5.12 -3.12 14.27
C LEU A 154 -5.58 -4.57 14.20
N ARG A 155 -6.90 -4.82 14.05
CA ARG A 155 -7.46 -6.18 13.97
C ARG A 155 -8.41 -6.36 12.81
N SER A 156 -8.44 -7.56 12.21
CA SER A 156 -9.53 -8.03 11.36
C SER A 156 -9.83 -9.52 11.57
N SER A 157 -11.08 -9.93 11.39
CA SER A 157 -11.50 -11.34 11.31
C SER A 157 -11.72 -11.83 9.87
N THR A 158 -11.45 -10.99 8.87
CA THR A 158 -11.50 -11.36 7.45
C THR A 158 -10.13 -11.76 6.96
N ALA A 159 -10.03 -12.88 6.23
CA ALA A 159 -8.77 -13.38 5.69
C ALA A 159 -8.96 -14.17 4.40
N THR A 160 -7.88 -14.28 3.62
CA THR A 160 -7.77 -15.19 2.48
C THR A 160 -6.79 -16.30 2.84
N ARG A 161 -7.17 -17.58 2.68
CA ARG A 161 -6.30 -18.74 2.96
C ARG A 161 -5.54 -18.67 4.30
N ASN A 162 -6.22 -18.20 5.36
CA ASN A 162 -5.68 -18.04 6.72
C ASN A 162 -4.59 -16.93 6.87
N ARG A 163 -4.51 -15.97 5.95
CA ARG A 163 -3.60 -14.79 5.97
C ARG A 163 -4.37 -13.48 5.73
N SER A 164 -3.99 -12.43 6.45
CA SER A 164 -4.61 -11.08 6.43
C SER A 164 -3.86 -10.13 7.35
N MET A 165 -4.17 -8.83 7.30
CA MET A 165 -3.50 -7.76 8.06
C MET A 165 -1.97 -7.69 7.83
N GLU A 166 -1.52 -8.23 6.71
CA GLU A 166 -0.17 -8.08 6.18
C GLU A 166 -0.14 -6.75 5.43
N LEU A 167 0.06 -5.64 6.17
CA LEU A 167 -0.22 -4.28 5.70
C LEU A 167 1.02 -3.63 5.07
N SER A 168 1.22 -3.86 3.78
CA SER A 168 2.41 -3.42 3.05
C SER A 168 2.41 -1.94 2.61
N GLU A 169 1.30 -1.20 2.77
CA GLU A 169 1.29 0.25 2.51
C GLU A 169 0.17 1.00 3.26
N LEU A 170 0.37 2.31 3.48
CA LEU A 170 -0.58 3.27 4.06
C LEU A 170 -0.76 4.51 3.16
N VAL A 171 -1.99 5.04 3.06
CA VAL A 171 -2.25 6.30 2.35
C VAL A 171 -3.39 7.09 3.02
N LEU A 172 -3.24 8.41 3.12
CA LEU A 172 -4.34 9.30 3.52
C LEU A 172 -5.05 9.83 2.27
N TYR A 173 -6.29 9.39 2.04
CA TYR A 173 -7.07 9.74 0.85
C TYR A 173 -8.50 10.15 1.22
N ASN A 174 -8.95 11.34 0.81
CA ASN A 174 -10.27 11.89 1.17
C ASN A 174 -10.57 11.83 2.69
N ARG A 175 -9.57 12.10 3.53
CA ARG A 175 -9.62 11.99 5.01
C ARG A 175 -9.88 10.57 5.54
N LEU A 176 -9.68 9.56 4.70
CA LEU A 176 -9.66 8.15 5.09
C LEU A 176 -8.20 7.71 5.11
N LEU A 177 -7.72 7.27 6.27
CA LEU A 177 -6.46 6.54 6.36
C LEU A 177 -6.73 5.12 5.86
N ILE A 178 -6.14 4.73 4.74
CA ILE A 178 -6.33 3.42 4.10
C ILE A 178 -5.01 2.66 4.15
N ALA A 179 -5.03 1.44 4.67
CA ALA A 179 -3.93 0.48 4.51
C ALA A 179 -4.32 -0.63 3.54
N PHE A 180 -3.34 -1.19 2.83
CA PHE A 180 -3.56 -2.27 1.87
C PHE A 180 -2.94 -3.56 2.38
N CYS A 181 -3.73 -4.64 2.38
CA CYS A 181 -3.22 -5.96 2.70
C CYS A 181 -2.82 -6.72 1.43
N ASP A 182 -1.54 -7.05 1.32
CA ASP A 182 -0.93 -7.62 0.12
C ASP A 182 -1.46 -9.04 -0.20
N TYR A 183 -1.73 -9.84 0.83
CA TYR A 183 -2.13 -11.23 0.66
C TYR A 183 -3.64 -11.38 0.43
N SER A 184 -4.44 -10.62 1.17
CA SER A 184 -5.91 -10.67 1.06
C SER A 184 -6.47 -9.78 -0.04
N GLY A 185 -5.66 -8.84 -0.56
CA GLY A 185 -6.09 -7.79 -1.49
C GLY A 185 -7.17 -6.87 -0.91
N ILE A 186 -7.35 -6.86 0.42
CA ILE A 186 -8.34 -6.01 1.10
C ILE A 186 -7.68 -4.69 1.47
N ALA A 187 -8.33 -3.59 1.06
CA ALA A 187 -8.05 -2.27 1.57
C ALA A 187 -8.86 -2.02 2.84
N TYR A 188 -8.19 -1.64 3.92
CA TYR A 188 -8.74 -1.35 5.23
C TYR A 188 -8.71 0.15 5.52
N LYS A 189 -9.86 0.76 5.79
CA LYS A 189 -9.87 2.07 6.48
C LYS A 189 -9.47 1.84 7.93
N ILE A 190 -8.52 2.63 8.41
CA ILE A 190 -8.13 2.71 9.82
C ILE A 190 -8.72 4.00 10.42
N ASP A 191 -9.16 3.92 11.67
CA ASP A 191 -9.39 5.07 12.55
C ASP A 191 -8.09 5.36 13.33
N PRO A 192 -7.39 6.48 13.08
CA PRO A 192 -6.09 6.78 13.69
C PRO A 192 -6.17 7.11 15.19
N GLU A 193 -7.36 7.33 15.74
CA GLU A 193 -7.56 7.58 17.19
C GLU A 193 -7.88 6.30 17.95
N THR A 194 -8.50 5.29 17.30
CA THR A 194 -8.99 4.10 17.99
C THR A 194 -8.43 2.77 17.49
N GLY A 195 -7.64 2.77 16.41
CA GLY A 195 -7.11 1.56 15.76
C GLY A 195 -8.17 0.69 15.08
N LYS A 196 -9.45 1.08 15.11
CA LYS A 196 -10.54 0.32 14.49
C LYS A 196 -10.32 0.23 12.97
N THR A 197 -10.32 -0.99 12.45
CA THR A 197 -10.21 -1.27 11.02
C THR A 197 -11.57 -1.58 10.42
N PHE A 198 -11.76 -1.20 9.15
CA PHE A 198 -12.99 -1.42 8.41
C PHE A 198 -12.63 -1.79 6.96
N GLN A 199 -13.11 -2.93 6.48
CA GLN A 199 -12.96 -3.32 5.07
C GLN A 199 -13.59 -2.24 4.16
N ARG A 200 -12.93 -1.90 3.06
CA ARG A 200 -13.41 -0.92 2.06
C ARG A 200 -13.51 -1.51 0.67
N TRP A 201 -12.41 -2.07 0.18
CA TRP A 201 -12.31 -2.61 -1.17
C TRP A 201 -11.65 -3.99 -1.13
N ALA A 202 -12.11 -4.90 -1.98
CA ALA A 202 -11.43 -6.15 -2.27
C ALA A 202 -10.93 -6.06 -3.72
N ILE A 203 -9.63 -6.26 -3.92
CA ILE A 203 -8.93 -5.88 -5.14
C ILE A 203 -8.41 -7.15 -5.83
N ALA A 204 -8.89 -7.40 -7.05
CA ALA A 204 -8.48 -8.54 -7.88
C ALA A 204 -7.12 -8.30 -8.56
N ASP A 205 -6.33 -9.36 -8.75
CA ASP A 205 -4.97 -9.28 -9.31
C ASP A 205 -4.93 -8.83 -10.80
N GLY A 206 -3.74 -8.49 -11.30
CA GLY A 206 -3.48 -8.25 -12.73
C GLY A 206 -4.41 -7.23 -13.39
N ASN A 207 -5.10 -7.64 -14.46
CA ASN A 207 -6.04 -6.78 -15.21
C ASN A 207 -7.40 -6.54 -14.50
N GLY A 208 -7.60 -7.13 -13.31
CA GLY A 208 -8.85 -7.06 -12.54
C GLY A 208 -9.81 -8.24 -12.76
N ASN A 209 -9.50 -9.18 -13.65
CA ASN A 209 -10.29 -10.41 -13.88
C ASN A 209 -9.59 -11.68 -13.36
N GLU A 210 -8.62 -11.51 -12.47
CA GLU A 210 -7.90 -12.62 -11.84
C GLU A 210 -8.59 -13.03 -10.52
N PRO A 211 -8.78 -14.33 -10.24
CA PRO A 211 -9.42 -14.80 -9.01
C PRO A 211 -8.51 -14.69 -7.77
N LYS A 212 -7.21 -14.43 -7.97
CA LYS A 212 -6.24 -14.16 -6.91
C LYS A 212 -6.41 -12.71 -6.43
N PRO A 213 -6.27 -12.41 -5.13
CA PRO A 213 -6.18 -11.02 -4.67
C PRO A 213 -4.90 -10.33 -5.17
N PHE A 214 -4.98 -9.01 -5.33
CA PHE A 214 -3.85 -8.17 -5.75
C PHE A 214 -2.85 -7.98 -4.60
N LYS A 215 -1.58 -8.28 -4.86
CA LYS A 215 -0.45 -7.97 -3.98
C LYS A 215 -0.09 -6.49 -4.13
N GLY A 216 -0.78 -5.64 -3.38
CA GLY A 216 -0.59 -4.19 -3.36
C GLY A 216 0.51 -3.80 -2.36
N GLU A 217 1.55 -3.14 -2.88
CA GLU A 217 2.86 -2.99 -2.21
C GLU A 217 3.30 -1.53 -2.10
N TRP A 218 2.69 -0.64 -2.90
CA TRP A 218 3.00 0.79 -2.91
C TRP A 218 1.74 1.56 -3.28
N ALA A 219 1.55 2.74 -2.68
CA ALA A 219 0.37 3.55 -2.91
C ALA A 219 0.62 5.04 -2.73
N THR A 220 0.08 5.83 -3.64
CA THR A 220 0.12 7.29 -3.62
C THR A 220 -1.20 7.90 -4.08
N VAL A 221 -1.38 9.20 -3.89
CA VAL A 221 -2.55 9.95 -4.39
C VAL A 221 -2.11 10.83 -5.55
N LYS A 222 -2.65 10.55 -6.74
CA LYS A 222 -2.44 11.37 -7.93
C LYS A 222 -3.79 11.87 -8.45
N GLY A 223 -3.95 13.20 -8.44
CA GLY A 223 -5.22 13.85 -8.72
C GLY A 223 -6.24 13.51 -7.62
N ASP A 224 -7.39 12.99 -8.02
CA ASP A 224 -8.49 12.54 -7.15
C ASP A 224 -8.60 11.00 -7.09
N THR A 225 -7.48 10.29 -7.27
CA THR A 225 -7.44 8.82 -7.25
C THR A 225 -6.27 8.29 -6.41
N ILE A 226 -6.49 7.19 -5.70
CA ILE A 226 -5.39 6.37 -5.17
C ILE A 226 -4.80 5.57 -6.33
N TRP A 227 -3.48 5.58 -6.47
CA TRP A 227 -2.73 4.71 -7.36
C TRP A 227 -2.05 3.67 -6.48
N LEU A 228 -2.49 2.42 -6.58
CA LEU A 228 -1.97 1.28 -5.83
C LEU A 228 -1.30 0.31 -6.81
N GLY A 229 -0.01 0.10 -6.68
CA GLY A 229 0.73 -0.86 -7.51
C GLY A 229 1.23 -2.07 -6.74
N SER A 230 1.85 -2.97 -7.49
CA SER A 230 2.58 -4.14 -7.01
C SER A 230 4.06 -3.99 -7.35
N ILE A 231 4.85 -5.00 -7.01
CA ILE A 231 6.32 -5.09 -7.12
C ILE A 231 6.91 -4.76 -8.51
N GLY A 232 6.13 -4.78 -9.59
CA GLY A 232 6.53 -4.25 -10.89
C GLY A 232 7.41 -5.16 -11.76
N PHE A 233 7.47 -6.46 -11.51
CA PHE A 233 8.29 -7.40 -12.30
C PHE A 233 7.52 -8.67 -12.74
N GLU A 234 8.09 -9.43 -13.68
CA GLU A 234 7.49 -10.66 -14.21
C GLU A 234 7.63 -11.88 -13.30
N TRP A 235 6.55 -12.63 -13.09
CA TRP A 235 6.65 -13.92 -12.41
C TRP A 235 7.18 -15.01 -13.34
N TYR A 236 8.21 -15.73 -12.89
CA TYR A 236 8.90 -16.77 -13.68
C TYR A 236 8.57 -18.19 -13.22
N GLY A 237 8.61 -19.13 -14.16
CA GLY A 237 8.51 -20.57 -13.91
C GLY A 237 9.87 -21.20 -13.59
N PRO A 238 9.92 -22.47 -13.15
CA PRO A 238 11.16 -23.16 -12.81
C PRO A 238 12.16 -23.29 -13.96
N SER A 239 11.69 -23.26 -15.20
CA SER A 239 12.47 -23.24 -16.44
C SER A 239 13.04 -21.87 -16.80
N GLY A 240 12.57 -20.80 -16.14
CA GLY A 240 12.91 -19.43 -16.49
C GLY A 240 12.01 -18.78 -17.56
N ASP A 241 10.87 -19.37 -17.89
CA ASP A 241 9.85 -18.74 -18.74
C ASP A 241 9.00 -17.75 -17.92
N VAL A 242 8.47 -16.69 -18.55
CA VAL A 242 7.49 -15.79 -17.90
C VAL A 242 6.14 -16.50 -17.80
N LEU A 243 5.63 -16.68 -16.57
CA LEU A 243 4.31 -17.23 -16.31
C LEU A 243 3.21 -16.18 -16.50
N HIS A 244 3.37 -15.01 -15.87
CA HIS A 244 2.42 -13.91 -15.95
C HIS A 244 3.02 -12.56 -15.55
N ARG A 245 2.32 -11.49 -15.93
CA ARG A 245 2.72 -10.08 -15.76
C ARG A 245 1.84 -9.31 -14.76
N ASN A 246 1.08 -10.02 -13.92
CA ASN A 246 0.07 -9.41 -13.04
C ASN A 246 0.61 -8.31 -12.11
N ALA A 247 1.84 -8.45 -11.61
CA ALA A 247 2.50 -7.46 -10.77
C ALA A 247 2.94 -6.18 -11.51
N GLU A 248 2.88 -6.16 -12.85
CA GLU A 248 3.11 -4.98 -13.68
C GLU A 248 1.83 -4.15 -13.89
N TRP A 249 0.73 -4.44 -13.19
CA TRP A 249 -0.52 -3.66 -13.22
C TRP A 249 -0.65 -2.73 -12.01
N VAL A 250 -1.29 -1.58 -12.22
CA VAL A 250 -1.60 -0.58 -11.19
C VAL A 250 -3.11 -0.35 -11.13
N LYS A 251 -3.64 -0.18 -9.91
CA LYS A 251 -5.05 0.02 -9.60
C LYS A 251 -5.29 1.50 -9.32
N LEU A 252 -6.23 2.10 -10.05
CA LEU A 252 -6.70 3.46 -9.81
C LEU A 252 -8.04 3.36 -9.08
N ILE A 253 -8.09 3.81 -7.83
CA ILE A 253 -9.31 3.79 -7.00
C ILE A 253 -9.83 5.23 -6.84
N ASP A 254 -11.04 5.48 -7.33
CA ASP A 254 -11.68 6.80 -7.26
C ASP A 254 -12.44 7.07 -5.95
N ALA A 255 -12.96 8.29 -5.78
CA ALA A 255 -13.69 8.71 -4.58
C ALA A 255 -15.00 7.95 -4.32
N ASN A 256 -15.56 7.31 -5.35
CA ASN A 256 -16.75 6.46 -5.25
C ASN A 256 -16.39 4.98 -5.03
N GLY A 257 -15.10 4.63 -5.00
CA GLY A 257 -14.62 3.25 -4.92
C GLY A 257 -14.57 2.52 -6.26
N GLY A 258 -14.73 3.22 -7.39
CA GLY A 258 -14.53 2.65 -8.72
C GLY A 258 -13.06 2.27 -8.93
N ILE A 259 -12.81 1.05 -9.40
CA ILE A 259 -11.45 0.54 -9.65
C ILE A 259 -11.21 0.43 -11.16
N ARG A 260 -10.18 1.13 -11.65
CA ARG A 260 -9.62 0.97 -13.00
C ARG A 260 -8.27 0.24 -12.92
N ASN A 261 -8.03 -0.66 -13.85
CA ASN A 261 -6.76 -1.39 -13.96
C ASN A 261 -5.94 -0.80 -15.12
N LEU A 262 -4.72 -0.37 -14.83
CA LEU A 262 -3.80 0.23 -15.79
C LEU A 262 -2.57 -0.66 -15.96
N ASN A 263 -2.23 -0.99 -17.20
CA ASN A 263 -1.04 -1.78 -17.50
C ASN A 263 0.21 -0.88 -17.43
N TRP A 264 1.08 -1.10 -16.45
CA TRP A 264 2.34 -0.38 -16.25
C TRP A 264 3.56 -1.14 -16.79
N HIS A 265 3.39 -2.29 -17.45
CA HIS A 265 4.49 -3.02 -18.07
C HIS A 265 5.45 -2.12 -18.89
N PRO A 266 4.99 -1.24 -19.81
CA PRO A 266 5.90 -0.36 -20.55
C PRO A 266 6.65 0.65 -19.66
N VAL A 267 6.05 1.07 -18.55
CA VAL A 267 6.66 1.97 -17.57
C VAL A 267 7.78 1.25 -16.83
N TYR A 268 7.50 0.07 -16.26
CA TYR A 268 8.51 -0.73 -15.55
C TYR A 268 9.68 -1.15 -16.45
N GLN A 269 9.43 -1.49 -17.72
CA GLN A 269 10.52 -1.79 -18.67
C GLN A 269 11.38 -0.55 -19.00
N THR A 270 10.76 0.63 -19.13
CA THR A 270 11.49 1.90 -19.33
C THR A 270 12.38 2.20 -18.12
N ILE A 271 11.85 2.09 -16.90
CA ILE A 271 12.63 2.30 -15.67
C ILE A 271 13.80 1.30 -15.59
N ARG A 272 13.54 0.00 -15.78
CA ARG A 272 14.58 -1.05 -15.78
C ARG A 272 15.68 -0.81 -16.82
N SER A 273 15.34 -0.22 -17.96
CA SER A 273 16.31 0.15 -19.00
C SER A 273 17.24 1.28 -18.53
N VAL A 274 16.69 2.30 -17.85
CA VAL A 274 17.47 3.43 -17.30
C VAL A 274 18.33 3.00 -16.11
N THR A 275 17.85 2.08 -15.27
CA THR A 275 18.59 1.57 -14.10
C THR A 275 19.54 0.40 -14.42
N ASN A 276 19.62 -0.05 -15.68
CA ASN A 276 20.38 -1.23 -16.10
C ASN A 276 20.01 -2.50 -15.31
N THR A 277 18.71 -2.72 -15.09
CA THR A 277 18.12 -3.89 -14.40
C THR A 277 17.12 -4.64 -15.28
N THR A 278 17.30 -4.55 -16.60
CA THR A 278 16.67 -5.43 -17.59
C THR A 278 17.15 -6.87 -17.41
N LEU A 279 16.43 -7.83 -18.02
CA LEU A 279 16.80 -9.26 -18.00
C LEU A 279 18.29 -9.49 -18.34
N PRO A 280 19.01 -10.34 -17.60
CA PRO A 280 18.53 -11.26 -16.54
C PRO A 280 18.19 -10.58 -15.20
N GLY A 281 18.62 -9.34 -15.00
CA GLY A 281 18.37 -8.53 -13.80
C GLY A 281 16.89 -8.24 -13.51
N PHE A 282 16.63 -7.63 -12.35
CA PHE A 282 15.29 -7.26 -11.88
C PHE A 282 15.29 -5.96 -11.06
N LEU A 283 14.11 -5.38 -10.92
CA LEU A 283 13.84 -4.21 -10.08
C LEU A 283 12.52 -4.46 -9.34
N TRP A 284 12.50 -4.19 -8.04
CA TRP A 284 11.36 -4.49 -7.16
C TRP A 284 10.89 -3.21 -6.47
N HIS A 285 9.60 -2.88 -6.61
CA HIS A 285 9.05 -1.58 -6.21
C HIS A 285 8.08 -1.66 -5.02
N GLU A 286 8.37 -0.90 -3.97
CA GLU A 286 7.48 -0.74 -2.78
C GLU A 286 7.43 0.72 -2.29
N ALA A 287 8.52 1.48 -2.40
CA ALA A 287 8.46 2.92 -2.19
C ALA A 287 8.23 3.66 -3.53
N VAL A 288 6.99 4.11 -3.77
CA VAL A 288 6.60 4.95 -4.92
C VAL A 288 5.65 6.07 -4.47
N GLU A 289 6.00 7.32 -4.77
CA GLU A 289 5.23 8.52 -4.43
C GLU A 289 5.05 9.45 -5.63
N TRP A 290 3.93 10.18 -5.66
CA TRP A 290 3.64 11.24 -6.62
C TRP A 290 3.85 12.63 -6.01
N GLU A 291 4.72 13.44 -6.62
CA GLU A 291 4.94 14.85 -6.27
C GLU A 291 4.06 15.74 -7.19
N PRO A 292 2.98 16.35 -6.69
CA PRO A 292 1.98 16.99 -7.54
C PRO A 292 2.33 18.40 -8.02
N VAL A 293 3.34 19.07 -7.44
CA VAL A 293 3.70 20.46 -7.80
C VAL A 293 4.50 20.50 -9.10
N HIS A 294 5.56 19.70 -9.20
CA HIS A 294 6.39 19.53 -10.39
C HIS A 294 5.95 18.35 -11.27
N ARG A 295 4.95 17.58 -10.84
CA ARG A 295 4.37 16.42 -11.55
C ARG A 295 5.40 15.31 -11.77
N LEU A 296 6.08 14.93 -10.68
CA LEU A 296 7.15 13.93 -10.67
C LEU A 296 6.70 12.63 -10.00
N TRP A 297 7.21 11.52 -10.49
CA TRP A 297 7.26 10.25 -9.77
C TRP A 297 8.59 10.15 -9.00
N VAL A 298 8.52 9.76 -7.74
CA VAL A 298 9.68 9.50 -6.88
C VAL A 298 9.61 8.04 -6.43
N MET A 299 10.67 7.27 -6.71
CA MET A 299 10.69 5.84 -6.46
C MET A 299 12.00 5.44 -5.79
N LEU A 300 11.90 4.60 -4.75
CA LEU A 300 13.04 3.93 -4.13
C LEU A 300 12.77 2.41 -4.16
N PRO A 301 13.33 1.68 -5.13
CA PRO A 301 13.19 0.22 -5.20
C PRO A 301 13.64 -0.47 -3.89
N ARG A 302 12.98 -1.55 -3.48
CA ARG A 302 13.44 -2.38 -2.34
C ARG A 302 14.70 -3.16 -2.72
N PHE A 303 14.64 -3.78 -3.89
CA PHE A 303 15.69 -4.63 -4.44
C PHE A 303 15.99 -4.27 -5.91
N ALA A 304 17.26 -4.40 -6.30
CA ALA A 304 17.73 -4.13 -7.66
C ALA A 304 18.93 -5.03 -8.00
N SER A 305 18.85 -5.78 -9.10
CA SER A 305 19.98 -6.52 -9.66
C SER A 305 20.14 -6.25 -11.15
N SER A 306 21.37 -6.06 -11.60
CA SER A 306 21.72 -5.88 -13.02
C SER A 306 22.16 -7.19 -13.70
N THR A 307 22.52 -8.20 -12.91
CA THR A 307 23.14 -9.45 -13.39
C THR A 307 22.42 -10.71 -12.94
N GLU A 308 21.78 -10.69 -11.77
CA GLU A 308 21.16 -11.88 -11.18
C GLU A 308 19.67 -11.94 -11.49
N ARG A 309 19.17 -13.16 -11.67
CA ARG A 309 17.75 -13.39 -11.84
C ARG A 309 17.06 -13.41 -10.48
N TYR A 310 15.92 -12.74 -10.37
CA TYR A 310 15.02 -12.89 -9.22
C TYR A 310 14.81 -14.36 -8.86
N SER A 311 15.06 -14.69 -7.61
CA SER A 311 14.94 -16.03 -7.02
C SER A 311 14.49 -15.86 -5.57
N PRO A 312 13.31 -16.38 -5.16
CA PRO A 312 12.77 -16.14 -3.82
C PRO A 312 13.71 -16.54 -2.69
N GLY A 313 13.88 -15.65 -1.72
CA GLY A 313 14.84 -15.72 -0.61
C GLY A 313 16.24 -15.18 -0.90
N ILE A 314 16.60 -14.91 -2.16
CA ILE A 314 17.94 -14.42 -2.58
C ILE A 314 17.88 -12.91 -2.95
N GLU A 315 16.71 -12.37 -3.25
CA GLU A 315 16.49 -10.95 -3.50
C GLU A 315 16.92 -10.05 -2.33
N HIS A 316 16.92 -10.58 -1.09
CA HIS A 316 17.38 -9.87 0.10
C HIS A 316 18.88 -9.53 0.07
N ASP A 317 19.70 -10.27 -0.69
CA ASP A 317 21.13 -9.93 -0.91
C ASP A 317 21.31 -8.77 -1.92
N ASN A 318 20.24 -8.38 -2.61
CA ASN A 318 20.22 -7.38 -3.70
C ASN A 318 19.44 -6.10 -3.31
N THR A 319 19.52 -5.63 -2.05
CA THR A 319 18.87 -4.36 -1.63
C THR A 319 19.38 -3.15 -2.43
N ALA A 320 18.47 -2.26 -2.83
CA ALA A 320 18.81 -1.13 -3.66
C ALA A 320 19.18 0.13 -2.84
N ASP A 321 20.07 0.94 -3.41
CA ASP A 321 20.46 2.28 -2.95
C ASP A 321 19.93 3.38 -3.89
N LEU A 322 18.97 3.06 -4.76
CA LEU A 322 18.53 3.91 -5.86
C LEU A 322 17.43 4.89 -5.43
N LEU A 323 17.63 6.16 -5.79
CA LEU A 323 16.58 7.17 -5.92
C LEU A 323 16.30 7.40 -7.41
N ILE A 324 15.06 7.18 -7.83
CA ILE A 324 14.59 7.38 -9.20
C ILE A 324 13.57 8.52 -9.19
N VAL A 325 13.85 9.57 -9.97
CA VAL A 325 12.93 10.70 -10.17
C VAL A 325 12.60 10.77 -11.65
N ALA A 326 11.31 10.72 -11.98
CA ALA A 326 10.81 10.77 -13.36
C ALA A 326 9.73 11.84 -13.53
N ASP A 327 9.60 12.41 -14.73
CA ASP A 327 8.42 13.21 -15.09
C ASP A 327 7.17 12.32 -15.19
N GLU A 328 5.98 12.94 -15.24
CA GLU A 328 4.71 12.24 -15.33
C GLU A 328 4.63 11.19 -16.45
N GLY A 329 5.27 11.47 -17.59
CA GLY A 329 5.26 10.62 -18.78
C GLY A 329 6.37 9.56 -18.84
N PHE A 330 7.29 9.53 -17.87
CA PHE A 330 8.50 8.69 -17.89
C PHE A 330 9.36 8.93 -19.16
N THR A 331 9.47 10.19 -19.56
CA THR A 331 10.27 10.69 -20.70
C THR A 331 11.62 11.29 -20.29
N ASP A 332 11.71 11.89 -19.10
CA ASP A 332 12.94 12.27 -18.41
C ASP A 332 13.00 11.49 -17.11
N ILE A 333 13.97 10.57 -16.99
CA ILE A 333 14.16 9.71 -15.83
C ILE A 333 15.59 9.86 -15.34
N LYS A 334 15.74 10.26 -14.08
CA LYS A 334 17.02 10.42 -13.38
C LYS A 334 17.10 9.35 -12.29
N ALA A 335 18.01 8.41 -12.47
CA ALA A 335 18.39 7.46 -11.44
C ALA A 335 19.72 7.88 -10.80
N MET A 336 19.78 7.91 -9.48
CA MET A 336 20.99 8.19 -8.70
C MET A 336 21.12 7.23 -7.52
N ARG A 337 22.33 7.08 -6.99
CA ARG A 337 22.58 6.31 -5.77
C ARG A 337 22.63 7.24 -4.57
N LEU A 338 21.99 6.84 -3.47
CA LEU A 338 22.04 7.55 -2.20
C LEU A 338 23.42 7.38 -1.54
N GLU A 339 23.91 8.42 -0.87
CA GLU A 339 25.23 8.43 -0.22
C GLU A 339 25.37 7.37 0.88
N HIS A 340 24.26 7.06 1.56
CA HIS A 340 24.23 6.16 2.70
C HIS A 340 23.44 4.89 2.36
N HIS A 341 24.16 3.82 2.01
CA HIS A 341 23.61 2.47 1.81
C HIS A 341 24.03 1.54 2.94
N ASP A 342 23.09 0.71 3.40
CA ASP A 342 23.39 -0.48 4.21
C ASP A 342 22.74 -1.65 3.45
N PRO A 343 23.51 -2.61 2.90
CA PRO A 343 23.01 -3.65 2.00
C PRO A 343 22.02 -4.61 2.66
N ARG A 344 21.77 -4.47 3.97
CA ARG A 344 20.79 -5.22 4.73
C ARG A 344 19.39 -4.59 4.75
N PHE A 345 19.25 -3.32 4.36
CA PHE A 345 17.97 -2.59 4.45
C PHE A 345 17.43 -2.24 3.06
N GLY A 346 16.28 -2.80 2.69
CA GLY A 346 15.54 -2.42 1.48
C GLY A 346 14.46 -1.38 1.76
N PHE A 347 14.22 -0.45 0.84
CA PHE A 347 13.16 0.56 0.97
C PHE A 347 11.75 -0.05 0.85
N THR A 348 10.83 0.38 1.72
CA THR A 348 9.47 -0.18 1.81
C THR A 348 8.37 0.84 1.57
N SER A 349 8.55 2.11 1.97
CA SER A 349 7.61 3.19 1.57
C SER A 349 8.29 4.55 1.52
N VAL A 350 7.67 5.47 0.77
CA VAL A 350 8.05 6.88 0.65
C VAL A 350 6.79 7.72 0.62
N LYS A 351 6.80 8.86 1.31
CA LYS A 351 5.75 9.89 1.22
C LYS A 351 6.37 11.28 1.23
N ARG A 352 5.82 12.18 0.44
CA ARG A 352 6.20 13.59 0.39
C ARG A 352 5.78 14.27 1.70
N ILE A 353 6.66 15.08 2.27
CA ILE A 353 6.32 15.89 3.45
C ILE A 353 5.26 16.93 3.03
N PRO A 354 4.11 17.02 3.74
CA PRO A 354 3.07 17.99 3.43
C PRO A 354 3.62 19.41 3.40
N GLY A 355 3.19 20.22 2.44
CA GLY A 355 3.70 21.58 2.29
C GLY A 355 5.09 21.70 1.65
N SER A 356 5.84 20.61 1.44
CA SER A 356 7.12 20.62 0.72
C SER A 356 6.98 20.02 -0.69
N PRO A 357 7.49 20.67 -1.75
CA PRO A 357 7.53 20.09 -3.09
C PRO A 357 8.84 19.32 -3.37
N HIS A 358 9.72 19.17 -2.38
CA HIS A 358 11.06 18.59 -2.57
C HIS A 358 11.54 17.63 -1.47
N LEU A 359 10.87 17.57 -0.30
CA LEU A 359 11.25 16.70 0.81
C LEU A 359 10.33 15.49 0.93
N PHE A 360 10.92 14.34 1.22
CA PHE A 360 10.27 13.05 1.33
C PHE A 360 10.75 12.33 2.59
N MET A 361 9.82 11.71 3.31
CA MET A 361 10.13 10.74 4.34
C MET A 361 10.11 9.35 3.73
N VAL A 362 11.14 8.55 4.02
CA VAL A 362 11.32 7.19 3.51
C VAL A 362 11.41 6.19 4.66
N LEU A 363 10.90 4.98 4.45
CA LEU A 363 11.10 3.81 5.31
C LEU A 363 11.97 2.76 4.61
N ARG A 364 12.77 2.04 5.40
CA ARG A 364 13.49 0.85 4.96
C ARG A 364 13.54 -0.21 6.05
N VAL A 365 13.50 -1.49 5.65
CA VAL A 365 13.45 -2.64 6.56
C VAL A 365 14.62 -3.58 6.33
N HIS A 366 15.19 -4.08 7.43
CA HIS A 366 16.06 -5.26 7.45
C HIS A 366 15.33 -6.45 8.06
N GLU A 367 15.39 -7.59 7.40
CA GLU A 367 14.78 -8.86 7.80
C GLU A 367 15.84 -9.92 8.07
N ASP A 368 15.92 -10.38 9.32
CA ASP A 368 16.77 -11.49 9.77
C ASP A 368 15.89 -12.60 10.36
N GLY A 369 15.28 -13.38 9.46
CA GLY A 369 14.38 -14.49 9.77
C GLY A 369 13.05 -14.06 10.40
N GLN A 370 13.04 -13.86 11.72
CA GLN A 370 11.88 -13.38 12.49
C GLN A 370 12.19 -12.09 13.27
N LYS A 371 13.40 -11.54 13.09
CA LYS A 371 13.81 -10.26 13.65
C LYS A 371 13.76 -9.23 12.54
N HIS A 372 12.90 -8.24 12.69
CA HIS A 372 12.77 -7.15 11.75
C HIS A 372 13.27 -5.86 12.40
N ARG A 373 13.84 -4.94 11.63
CA ARG A 373 14.09 -3.56 12.07
C ARG A 373 13.71 -2.59 10.97
N THR A 374 12.92 -1.58 11.32
CA THR A 374 12.65 -0.47 10.42
C THR A 374 13.48 0.74 10.80
N GLN A 375 14.05 1.39 9.78
CA GLN A 375 14.64 2.72 9.88
C GLN A 375 13.88 3.71 8.98
N ALA A 376 13.96 4.99 9.30
CA ALA A 376 13.40 6.08 8.52
C ALA A 376 14.43 7.18 8.26
N ALA A 377 14.26 7.93 7.18
CA ALA A 377 15.05 9.12 6.87
C ALA A 377 14.17 10.21 6.25
N ILE A 378 14.67 11.45 6.23
CA ILE A 378 14.13 12.50 5.37
C ILE A 378 15.19 12.87 4.33
N ILE A 379 14.80 12.82 3.07
CA ILE A 379 15.65 13.11 1.91
C ILE A 379 15.00 14.13 0.98
N ASP A 380 15.78 14.74 0.08
CA ASP A 380 15.26 15.51 -1.05
C ASP A 380 15.35 14.75 -2.40
N LEU A 381 14.88 15.40 -3.47
CA LEU A 381 14.95 14.91 -4.86
C LEU A 381 16.38 14.71 -5.40
N HIS A 382 17.41 15.10 -4.65
CA HIS A 382 18.83 14.91 -4.97
C HIS A 382 19.49 13.87 -4.06
N GLY A 383 18.72 13.18 -3.21
CA GLY A 383 19.22 12.18 -2.27
C GLY A 383 19.94 12.76 -1.05
N VAL A 384 19.83 14.07 -0.81
CA VAL A 384 20.47 14.76 0.31
C VAL A 384 19.67 14.49 1.58
N PHE A 385 20.32 14.06 2.66
CA PHE A 385 19.69 13.74 3.94
C PHE A 385 19.45 14.98 4.82
N TYR A 386 18.34 14.98 5.56
CA TYR A 386 17.92 16.04 6.48
C TYR A 386 17.71 15.53 7.93
N THR A 387 17.98 14.24 8.15
CA THR A 387 18.00 13.56 9.46
C THR A 387 19.46 13.37 9.93
N GLU A 388 19.69 13.44 11.24
CA GLU A 388 20.99 13.16 11.89
C GLU A 388 20.74 12.25 13.11
N PRO A 389 21.21 10.98 13.12
CA PRO A 389 21.92 10.29 12.03
C PRO A 389 21.07 10.18 10.74
N PRO A 390 21.69 9.93 9.57
CA PRO A 390 20.99 9.90 8.28
C PRO A 390 19.77 8.98 8.27
N TYR A 391 19.86 7.82 8.92
CA TYR A 391 18.73 6.94 9.19
C TYR A 391 18.48 6.83 10.70
N VAL A 392 17.24 7.02 11.11
CA VAL A 392 16.75 6.99 12.49
C VAL A 392 15.95 5.70 12.71
N GLU A 393 16.17 5.02 13.83
CA GLU A 393 15.43 3.79 14.17
C GLU A 393 13.94 4.06 14.44
N VAL A 394 13.08 3.21 13.87
CA VAL A 394 11.60 3.22 14.04
C VAL A 394 11.17 2.14 15.04
N GLY A 395 11.85 0.98 15.02
CA GLY A 395 11.66 -0.11 15.97
C GLY A 395 11.75 -1.51 15.35
N ASP A 396 11.59 -2.53 16.20
CA ASP A 396 11.84 -3.95 15.91
C ASP A 396 10.66 -4.67 15.22
N ARG A 397 9.99 -3.99 14.29
CA ARG A 397 8.97 -4.58 13.40
C ARG A 397 9.25 -4.16 11.96
N LYS A 398 8.70 -4.91 11.01
CA LYS A 398 8.68 -4.59 9.58
C LYS A 398 7.52 -3.61 9.35
N PHE A 399 7.82 -2.32 9.29
CA PHE A 399 6.86 -1.28 8.93
C PHE A 399 7.02 -0.98 7.45
N GLU A 400 5.97 -1.28 6.68
CA GLU A 400 5.99 -1.19 5.22
C GLU A 400 5.15 -0.04 4.71
N GLY A 401 4.10 0.39 5.41
CA GLY A 401 3.34 1.58 5.03
C GLY A 401 3.66 2.84 5.83
N LEU A 402 3.61 4.00 5.17
CA LEU A 402 3.79 5.35 5.76
C LEU A 402 2.72 6.31 5.23
N ALA A 403 2.13 7.14 6.10
CA ALA A 403 1.30 8.27 5.69
C ALA A 403 1.35 9.42 6.71
N PHE A 404 1.29 10.67 6.23
CA PHE A 404 1.02 11.84 7.08
C PHE A 404 -0.47 11.89 7.46
N LEU A 405 -0.78 12.37 8.66
CA LEU A 405 -2.11 12.30 9.31
C LEU A 405 -2.86 13.65 9.29
#